data_AF-A0A822Z2P5-F1
#
_entry.id   AF-A0A822Z2P5-F1
#
_cell.length_a   1.000
_cell.length_b   1.000
_cell.length_c   1.000
_cell.angle_alpha   90.00
_cell.angle_beta   90.00
_cell.angle_gamma   90.00
#
_symmetry.space_group_name_H-M   'P 1'
#
loop_
_entity.id
_entity.type
_entity.pdbx_description
1 polymer ?
#
loop_
_entity_poly.entity_id
_entity_poly.type
_entity_poly.pdbx_seq_one_letter_code
_entity_poly.pdbx_strand_id
1 'polypeptide(L)'
;MADALSIIPAAVLRNLSDKLYEKRKNAALEIEGIVKQLAAAGDHERITAVINLLTTEFTYSPQANHRKGGLIGLAAATVGLTTEAAQHLEQIVPPVLNSFSDQDSRVRYYACEALYNIAKVVRGDFIVFFNQIFDALCKLSADSDANVQSAAHLLDRLVKDIVTESDQFSIEEFIPLLRERMNVLNPYVRQFLVGWITVLDSVPDIDMLGFLPDFLDGLFNMLSDSSHEIRQQADSALSEFLQEIKNSPSVDYGRMAEILVQRAGSPDEFTRLTAVTWINEFVKLGGDQLIPYYADILGAILPCISDKEERIRVAARETNDELRAIRADPAEGFDIGAILSIARRQLSSEWEATRIEALHWISTLLARHRVEVLSSLNDIFDTLLGALSDTSDEVVLLVLDVHACIARDAPHFRQLVVFLMHNFRVNHSLLEKRGALIIRRLCVLLDAERVYRELSTILEGEDDLDFASIMVQALNLILLTSSELSDLRDLLKQSLVNAAGKDLFLSLYSSWCHSPMATISLCLLAQAYQHASCVIQSLVEEDINVKFLVQLDKLIRLLETPIFAYLRLQLLEPGRYIWLLKALYGLLMLLPQFIQCSKVQLSRYCELD
;
A
#
# COMPACT_ATOMS: atom_id res chain seq x y z
N MET A 1 -37.63 55.50 -19.67
CA MET A 1 -38.07 54.67 -20.81
C MET A 1 -38.36 55.48 -22.08
N ALA A 2 -39.13 56.59 -22.03
CA ALA A 2 -39.36 57.44 -23.21
C ALA A 2 -38.08 58.11 -23.77
N ASP A 3 -37.08 58.40 -22.92
CA ASP A 3 -35.83 59.06 -23.33
C ASP A 3 -34.86 58.17 -24.11
N ALA A 4 -34.86 56.84 -23.91
CA ALA A 4 -33.90 55.95 -24.58
C ALA A 4 -34.22 55.72 -26.07
N LEU A 5 -35.52 55.64 -26.39
CA LEU A 5 -36.01 55.51 -27.77
C LEU A 5 -35.76 56.76 -28.62
N SER A 6 -35.51 57.91 -27.99
CA SER A 6 -35.05 59.14 -28.68
C SER A 6 -33.54 59.19 -28.90
N ILE A 7 -32.75 58.40 -28.17
CA ILE A 7 -31.28 58.41 -28.28
C ILE A 7 -30.83 57.56 -29.48
N ILE A 8 -31.41 56.37 -29.64
CA ILE A 8 -31.07 55.46 -30.74
C ILE A 8 -32.10 55.60 -31.87
N PRO A 9 -31.69 55.91 -33.11
CA PRO A 9 -32.62 56.02 -34.22
C PRO A 9 -33.42 54.73 -34.44
N ALA A 10 -34.73 54.84 -34.73
CA ALA A 10 -35.60 53.67 -34.92
C ALA A 10 -35.12 52.71 -36.03
N ALA A 11 -34.44 53.24 -37.05
CA ALA A 11 -33.84 52.42 -38.11
C ALA A 11 -32.71 51.51 -37.58
N VAL A 12 -31.91 52.01 -36.63
CA VAL A 12 -30.84 51.26 -35.96
C VAL A 12 -31.44 50.15 -35.10
N LEU A 13 -32.44 50.48 -34.27
CA LEU A 13 -33.15 49.48 -33.45
C LEU A 13 -33.77 48.36 -34.30
N ARG A 14 -34.40 48.72 -35.43
CA ARG A 14 -34.94 47.75 -36.38
C ARG A 14 -33.84 46.87 -36.98
N ASN A 15 -32.74 47.46 -37.43
CA ASN A 15 -31.62 46.74 -38.04
C ASN A 15 -30.90 45.82 -37.03
N LEU A 16 -30.87 46.20 -35.75
CA LEU A 16 -30.31 45.40 -34.67
C LEU A 16 -31.08 44.08 -34.46
N SER A 17 -32.38 44.08 -34.76
CA SER A 17 -33.26 42.89 -34.71
C SER A 17 -33.38 42.14 -36.06
N ASP A 18 -32.67 42.58 -37.11
CA ASP A 18 -32.77 41.99 -38.46
C ASP A 18 -32.25 40.55 -38.47
N LYS A 19 -32.66 39.74 -39.45
CA LYS A 19 -32.20 38.35 -39.63
C LYS A 19 -30.76 38.30 -40.16
N LEU A 20 -30.34 39.27 -40.96
CA LEU A 20 -29.01 39.34 -41.56
C LEU A 20 -27.96 39.85 -40.56
N TYR A 21 -26.85 39.12 -40.42
CA TYR A 21 -25.75 39.51 -39.54
C TYR A 21 -25.17 40.88 -39.88
N GLU A 22 -24.87 41.14 -41.15
CA GLU A 22 -24.27 42.41 -41.59
C GLU A 22 -25.11 43.64 -41.20
N LYS A 23 -26.44 43.52 -41.22
CA LYS A 23 -27.32 44.61 -40.78
C LYS A 23 -27.26 44.82 -39.27
N ARG A 24 -27.20 43.75 -38.48
CA ARG A 24 -27.02 43.84 -37.02
C ARG A 24 -25.67 44.45 -36.68
N LYS A 25 -24.61 44.03 -37.37
CA LYS A 25 -23.24 44.54 -37.20
C LYS A 25 -23.17 46.04 -37.52
N ASN A 26 -23.74 46.50 -38.63
CA ASN A 26 -23.77 47.91 -38.97
C ASN A 26 -24.55 48.73 -37.93
N ALA A 27 -25.72 48.22 -37.48
CA ALA A 27 -26.47 48.86 -36.40
C ALA A 27 -25.68 48.94 -35.09
N ALA A 28 -24.91 47.89 -34.75
CA ALA A 28 -24.07 47.88 -33.57
C ALA A 28 -22.93 48.92 -33.67
N LEU A 29 -22.30 49.08 -34.84
CA LEU A 29 -21.30 50.14 -35.07
C LEU A 29 -21.89 51.55 -34.93
N GLU A 30 -23.15 51.75 -35.34
CA GLU A 30 -23.86 53.02 -35.10
C GLU A 30 -24.10 53.23 -33.59
N ILE A 31 -24.48 52.19 -32.84
CA ILE A 31 -24.61 52.24 -31.37
C ILE A 31 -23.28 52.57 -30.70
N GLU A 32 -22.17 51.94 -31.12
CA GLU A 32 -20.82 52.26 -30.64
C GLU A 32 -20.53 53.76 -30.82
N GLY A 33 -20.81 54.31 -32.02
CA GLY A 33 -20.62 55.73 -32.31
C GLY A 33 -21.46 56.64 -31.43
N ILE A 34 -22.72 56.29 -31.16
CA ILE A 34 -23.61 57.05 -30.26
C ILE A 34 -23.07 57.02 -28.84
N VAL A 35 -22.74 55.84 -28.31
CA VAL A 35 -22.24 55.69 -26.93
C VAL A 35 -20.90 56.42 -26.76
N LYS A 36 -20.02 56.37 -27.76
CA LYS A 36 -18.76 57.12 -27.77
C LYS A 36 -18.96 58.64 -27.70
N GLN A 37 -19.97 59.17 -28.39
CA GLN A 37 -20.31 60.60 -28.30
C GLN A 37 -20.88 60.97 -26.94
N LEU A 38 -21.72 60.11 -26.36
CA LEU A 38 -22.29 60.33 -25.02
C LEU A 38 -21.22 60.26 -23.93
N ALA A 39 -20.28 59.32 -24.03
CA ALA A 39 -19.13 59.20 -23.12
C ALA A 39 -18.24 60.46 -23.22
N ALA A 40 -17.93 60.91 -24.44
CA ALA A 40 -17.18 62.16 -24.63
C ALA A 40 -17.91 63.41 -24.09
N ALA A 41 -19.24 63.36 -23.96
CA ALA A 41 -20.05 64.41 -23.36
C ALA A 41 -20.25 64.25 -21.84
N GLY A 42 -19.81 63.14 -21.23
CA GLY A 42 -20.03 62.82 -19.82
C GLY A 42 -21.50 62.51 -19.47
N ASP A 43 -22.32 62.11 -20.45
CA ASP A 43 -23.76 61.90 -20.26
C ASP A 43 -24.08 60.46 -19.79
N HIS A 44 -23.71 60.18 -18.53
CA HIS A 44 -23.87 58.85 -17.93
C HIS A 44 -25.34 58.39 -17.80
N GLU A 45 -26.30 59.32 -17.66
CA GLU A 45 -27.72 58.98 -17.60
C GLU A 45 -28.19 58.40 -18.93
N ARG A 46 -27.81 59.03 -20.05
CA ARG A 46 -28.17 58.54 -21.40
C ARG A 46 -27.46 57.26 -21.77
N ILE A 47 -26.21 57.08 -21.37
CA ILE A 47 -25.48 55.80 -21.52
C ILE A 47 -26.24 54.69 -20.79
N THR A 48 -26.60 54.93 -19.53
CA THR A 48 -27.37 53.99 -18.72
C THR A 48 -28.73 53.68 -19.35
N ALA A 49 -29.40 54.68 -19.94
CA ALA A 49 -30.65 54.49 -20.66
C ALA A 49 -30.48 53.61 -21.92
N VAL A 50 -29.39 53.77 -22.67
CA VAL A 50 -29.05 52.93 -23.83
C VAL A 50 -28.78 51.48 -23.40
N ILE A 51 -27.96 51.27 -22.37
CA ILE A 51 -27.66 49.93 -21.85
C ILE A 51 -28.94 49.26 -21.36
N ASN A 52 -29.76 49.96 -20.57
CA ASN A 52 -31.03 49.42 -20.11
C ASN A 52 -31.98 49.05 -21.25
N LEU A 53 -32.06 49.86 -22.31
CA LEU A 53 -32.86 49.54 -23.49
C LEU A 53 -32.38 48.25 -24.19
N LEU A 54 -31.06 48.11 -24.40
CA LEU A 54 -30.47 46.92 -24.99
C LEU A 54 -30.67 45.69 -24.10
N THR A 55 -30.62 45.87 -22.79
CA THR A 55 -30.87 44.82 -21.83
C THR A 55 -32.34 44.37 -21.85
N THR A 56 -33.29 45.27 -21.56
CA THR A 56 -34.70 44.92 -21.36
C THR A 56 -35.43 44.56 -22.65
N GLU A 57 -35.24 45.35 -23.72
CA GLU A 57 -35.99 45.16 -24.96
C GLU A 57 -35.36 44.13 -25.90
N PHE A 58 -34.03 43.92 -25.80
CA PHE A 58 -33.30 43.03 -26.69
C PHE A 58 -32.81 41.75 -26.00
N THR A 59 -31.92 41.81 -25.01
CA THR A 59 -31.33 40.58 -24.42
C THR A 59 -32.34 39.69 -23.71
N TYR A 60 -33.34 40.28 -23.02
CA TYR A 60 -34.43 39.52 -22.38
C TYR A 60 -35.64 39.31 -23.30
N SER A 61 -35.53 39.64 -24.58
CA SER A 61 -36.62 39.47 -25.54
C SER A 61 -36.96 38.00 -25.76
N PRO A 62 -38.25 37.65 -25.93
CA PRO A 62 -38.63 36.30 -26.34
C PRO A 62 -38.13 35.94 -27.75
N GLN A 63 -37.78 36.93 -28.57
CA GLN A 63 -37.36 36.72 -29.95
C GLN A 63 -35.84 36.56 -30.07
N ALA A 64 -35.39 35.44 -30.65
CA ALA A 64 -33.95 35.13 -30.77
C ALA A 64 -33.13 36.17 -31.54
N ASN A 65 -33.69 36.82 -32.57
CA ASN A 65 -32.95 37.87 -33.30
C ASN A 65 -32.80 39.16 -32.49
N HIS A 66 -33.77 39.48 -31.64
CA HIS A 66 -33.64 40.58 -30.68
C HIS A 66 -32.54 40.27 -29.68
N ARG A 67 -32.50 39.05 -29.13
CA ARG A 67 -31.41 38.64 -28.21
C ARG A 67 -30.03 38.74 -28.86
N LYS A 68 -29.86 38.22 -30.09
CA LYS A 68 -28.61 38.38 -30.87
C LYS A 68 -28.24 39.85 -31.08
N GLY A 69 -29.23 40.69 -31.38
CA GLY A 69 -29.07 42.14 -31.50
C GLY A 69 -28.66 42.82 -30.20
N GLY A 70 -29.26 42.44 -29.08
CA GLY A 70 -28.91 42.97 -27.76
C GLY A 70 -27.49 42.64 -27.37
N LEU A 71 -27.04 41.40 -27.61
CA LEU A 71 -25.69 40.95 -27.31
C LEU A 71 -24.62 41.72 -28.10
N ILE A 72 -24.79 41.84 -29.43
CA ILE A 72 -23.86 42.63 -30.25
C ILE A 72 -23.93 44.13 -29.93
N GLY A 73 -25.12 44.64 -29.57
CA GLY A 73 -25.32 46.03 -29.15
C GLY A 73 -24.64 46.36 -27.82
N LEU A 74 -24.72 45.48 -26.82
CA LEU A 74 -24.05 45.63 -25.53
C LEU A 74 -22.52 45.59 -25.68
N ALA A 75 -22.01 44.67 -26.52
CA ALA A 75 -20.59 44.63 -26.83
C ALA A 75 -20.12 45.93 -27.52
N ALA A 76 -20.88 46.42 -28.50
CA ALA A 76 -20.57 47.67 -29.19
C ALA A 76 -20.68 48.91 -28.28
N ALA A 77 -21.65 48.94 -27.38
CA ALA A 77 -21.75 49.98 -26.35
C ALA A 77 -20.51 49.97 -25.45
N THR A 78 -20.04 48.80 -25.03
CA THR A 78 -18.82 48.64 -24.22
C THR A 78 -17.58 49.14 -24.96
N VAL A 79 -17.42 48.79 -26.24
CA VAL A 79 -16.33 49.32 -27.09
C VAL A 79 -16.39 50.84 -27.19
N GLY A 80 -17.59 51.42 -27.32
CA GLY A 80 -17.80 52.86 -27.36
C GLY A 80 -17.43 53.59 -26.07
N LEU A 81 -17.62 52.94 -24.91
CA LEU A 81 -17.27 53.48 -23.59
C LEU A 81 -15.76 53.51 -23.32
N THR A 82 -14.98 52.62 -23.95
CA THR A 82 -13.53 52.53 -23.76
C THR A 82 -13.16 52.40 -22.27
N THR A 83 -12.49 53.40 -21.68
CA THR A 83 -12.07 53.40 -20.26
C THR A 83 -13.23 53.58 -19.27
N GLU A 84 -14.37 54.13 -19.70
CA GLU A 84 -15.55 54.30 -18.82
C GLU A 84 -16.38 53.01 -18.68
N ALA A 85 -16.07 51.99 -19.48
CA ALA A 85 -16.82 50.74 -19.51
C ALA A 85 -16.91 50.06 -18.14
N ALA A 86 -15.85 50.15 -17.33
CA ALA A 86 -15.78 49.56 -15.99
C ALA A 86 -16.96 49.95 -15.09
N GLN A 87 -17.42 51.21 -15.17
CA GLN A 87 -18.51 51.74 -14.34
C GLN A 87 -19.88 51.14 -14.68
N HIS A 88 -20.00 50.50 -15.85
CA HIS A 88 -21.26 49.98 -16.37
C HIS A 88 -21.29 48.45 -16.43
N LEU A 89 -20.21 47.76 -16.06
CA LEU A 89 -20.10 46.30 -16.20
C LEU A 89 -21.17 45.52 -15.43
N GLU A 90 -21.57 45.97 -14.24
CA GLU A 90 -22.64 45.34 -13.46
C GLU A 90 -23.99 45.30 -14.20
N GLN A 91 -24.22 46.22 -15.14
CA GLN A 91 -25.43 46.25 -15.96
C GLN A 91 -25.26 45.49 -17.28
N ILE A 92 -24.04 45.43 -17.81
CA ILE A 92 -23.72 44.86 -19.12
C ILE A 92 -23.48 43.35 -19.06
N VAL A 93 -22.72 42.87 -18.06
CA VAL A 93 -22.25 41.47 -18.00
C VAL A 93 -23.36 40.48 -17.66
N PRO A 94 -24.21 40.68 -16.63
CA PRO A 94 -25.22 39.68 -16.25
C PRO A 94 -26.21 39.29 -17.37
N PRO A 95 -26.74 40.23 -18.20
CA PRO A 95 -27.59 39.85 -19.34
C PRO A 95 -26.88 39.00 -20.39
N VAL A 96 -25.57 39.22 -20.60
CA VAL A 96 -24.75 38.41 -21.51
C VAL A 96 -24.56 37.01 -20.93
N LEU A 97 -24.23 36.90 -19.63
CA LEU A 97 -24.09 35.61 -18.95
C LEU A 97 -25.38 34.79 -18.98
N ASN A 98 -26.54 35.43 -18.77
CA ASN A 98 -27.84 34.77 -18.87
C ASN A 98 -28.09 34.15 -20.25
N SER A 99 -27.50 34.72 -21.30
CA SER A 99 -27.63 34.24 -22.67
C SER A 99 -26.76 33.02 -22.98
N PHE A 100 -25.83 32.62 -22.10
CA PHE A 100 -25.06 31.39 -22.24
C PHE A 100 -25.89 30.12 -22.06
N SER A 101 -27.05 30.21 -21.39
CA SER A 101 -27.99 29.09 -21.25
C SER A 101 -29.17 29.18 -22.21
N ASP A 102 -29.07 29.99 -23.27
CA ASP A 102 -30.15 30.16 -24.23
C ASP A 102 -30.44 28.86 -25.00
N GLN A 103 -31.70 28.64 -25.37
CA GLN A 103 -32.12 27.46 -26.13
C GLN A 103 -31.60 27.48 -27.58
N ASP A 104 -31.42 28.66 -28.19
CA ASP A 104 -30.86 28.81 -29.54
C ASP A 104 -29.32 28.86 -29.47
N SER A 105 -28.65 27.88 -30.09
CA SER A 105 -27.18 27.82 -30.12
C SER A 105 -26.54 29.07 -30.73
N ARG A 106 -27.22 29.73 -31.66
CA ARG A 106 -26.73 31.00 -32.22
C ARG A 106 -26.81 32.14 -31.22
N VAL A 107 -27.75 32.14 -30.28
CA VAL A 107 -27.75 33.16 -29.20
C VAL A 107 -26.57 32.90 -28.27
N ARG A 108 -26.32 31.64 -27.88
CA ARG A 108 -25.15 31.27 -27.06
C ARG A 108 -23.83 31.63 -27.72
N TYR A 109 -23.68 31.39 -29.02
CA TYR A 109 -22.51 31.81 -29.80
C TYR A 109 -22.30 33.34 -29.75
N TYR A 110 -23.37 34.13 -29.95
CA TYR A 110 -23.28 35.59 -29.88
C TYR A 110 -22.99 36.07 -28.46
N ALA A 111 -23.40 35.33 -27.43
CA ALA A 111 -23.05 35.64 -26.05
C ALA A 111 -21.55 35.46 -25.82
N CYS A 112 -20.93 34.39 -26.36
CA CYS A 112 -19.48 34.19 -26.29
C CYS A 112 -18.73 35.31 -27.01
N GLU A 113 -19.18 35.67 -28.22
CA GLU A 113 -18.57 36.75 -29.01
C GLU A 113 -18.73 38.12 -28.33
N ALA A 114 -19.91 38.40 -27.79
CA ALA A 114 -20.17 39.64 -27.05
C ALA A 114 -19.27 39.74 -25.81
N LEU A 115 -19.22 38.67 -25.00
CA LEU A 115 -18.41 38.68 -23.79
C LEU A 115 -16.90 38.73 -24.10
N TYR A 116 -16.45 38.11 -25.19
CA TYR A 116 -15.07 38.23 -25.66
C TYR A 116 -14.70 39.68 -25.97
N ASN A 117 -15.56 40.39 -26.71
CA ASN A 117 -15.33 41.79 -27.05
C ASN A 117 -15.39 42.70 -25.81
N ILE A 118 -16.31 42.42 -24.87
CA ILE A 118 -16.39 43.13 -23.58
C ILE A 118 -15.09 42.93 -22.79
N ALA A 119 -14.69 41.68 -22.55
CA ALA A 119 -13.50 41.32 -21.80
C ALA A 119 -12.23 41.91 -22.42
N LYS A 120 -12.14 41.93 -23.77
CA LYS A 120 -11.03 42.53 -24.50
C LYS A 120 -10.88 44.03 -24.23
N VAL A 121 -11.98 44.75 -24.03
CA VAL A 121 -11.96 46.19 -23.75
C VAL A 121 -11.63 46.46 -22.28
N VAL A 122 -12.27 45.75 -21.36
CA VAL A 122 -12.17 46.06 -19.91
C VAL A 122 -11.03 45.37 -19.17
N ARG A 123 -10.43 44.31 -19.74
CA ARG A 123 -9.26 43.61 -19.20
C ARG A 123 -9.40 43.32 -17.70
N GLY A 124 -8.57 43.90 -16.83
CA GLY A 124 -8.56 43.61 -15.38
C GLY A 124 -9.89 43.90 -14.66
N ASP A 125 -10.64 44.92 -15.08
CA ASP A 125 -11.94 45.27 -14.46
C ASP A 125 -12.99 44.16 -14.64
N PHE A 126 -12.73 43.20 -15.54
CA PHE A 126 -13.58 42.04 -15.81
C PHE A 126 -13.55 40.98 -14.70
N ILE A 127 -12.53 40.98 -13.85
CA ILE A 127 -12.22 39.89 -12.91
C ILE A 127 -13.26 39.74 -11.81
N VAL A 128 -13.97 40.81 -11.45
CA VAL A 128 -15.06 40.75 -10.47
C VAL A 128 -16.19 39.78 -10.87
N PHE A 129 -16.30 39.42 -12.15
CA PHE A 129 -17.25 38.43 -12.65
C PHE A 129 -16.65 37.04 -12.88
N PHE A 130 -15.35 36.85 -12.61
CA PHE A 130 -14.59 35.66 -13.01
C PHE A 130 -15.28 34.36 -12.62
N ASN A 131 -15.72 34.19 -11.37
CA ASN A 131 -16.35 32.95 -10.91
C ASN A 131 -17.63 32.61 -11.69
N GLN A 132 -18.44 33.62 -12.04
CA GLN A 132 -19.65 33.42 -12.84
C GLN A 132 -19.32 33.04 -14.29
N ILE A 133 -18.26 33.65 -14.82
CA ILE A 133 -17.78 33.40 -16.19
C ILE A 133 -17.14 32.02 -16.29
N PHE A 134 -16.30 31.64 -15.35
CA PHE A 134 -15.70 30.32 -15.26
C PHE A 134 -16.79 29.24 -15.20
N ASP A 135 -17.80 29.40 -14.35
CA ASP A 135 -18.92 28.46 -14.26
C ASP A 135 -19.68 28.34 -15.59
N ALA A 136 -19.90 29.46 -16.29
CA ALA A 136 -20.54 29.45 -17.59
C ALA A 136 -19.68 28.80 -18.68
N LEU A 137 -18.40 29.15 -18.76
CA LEU A 137 -17.43 28.56 -19.69
C LEU A 137 -17.24 27.06 -19.46
N CYS A 138 -17.24 26.64 -18.20
CA CYS A 138 -17.21 25.23 -17.81
C CYS A 138 -18.38 24.45 -18.42
N LYS A 139 -19.59 25.05 -18.48
CA LYS A 139 -20.76 24.42 -19.13
C LYS A 139 -20.67 24.48 -20.66
N LEU A 140 -20.21 25.61 -21.20
CA LEU A 140 -20.12 25.84 -22.66
C LEU A 140 -19.01 25.02 -23.34
N SER A 141 -17.96 24.64 -22.62
CA SER A 141 -16.93 23.74 -23.14
C SER A 141 -17.51 22.41 -23.62
N ALA A 142 -18.60 21.96 -22.98
CA ALA A 142 -19.37 20.77 -23.33
C ALA A 142 -20.67 21.07 -24.11
N ASP A 143 -20.78 22.24 -24.75
CA ASP A 143 -21.98 22.58 -25.52
C ASP A 143 -22.22 21.58 -26.67
N SER A 144 -23.49 21.29 -26.97
CA SER A 144 -23.89 20.45 -28.09
C SER A 144 -23.50 20.98 -29.48
N ASP A 145 -23.32 22.30 -29.62
CA ASP A 145 -22.99 22.97 -30.89
C ASP A 145 -21.49 23.28 -30.96
N ALA A 146 -20.81 22.71 -31.96
CA ALA A 146 -19.37 22.86 -32.13
C ALA A 146 -18.92 24.31 -32.35
N ASN A 147 -19.77 25.18 -32.93
CA ASN A 147 -19.43 26.59 -33.08
C ASN A 147 -19.45 27.32 -31.74
N VAL A 148 -20.39 26.96 -30.86
CA VAL A 148 -20.46 27.49 -29.49
C VAL A 148 -19.23 27.04 -28.70
N GLN A 149 -18.86 25.75 -28.79
CA GLN A 149 -17.63 25.24 -28.18
C GLN A 149 -16.39 26.01 -28.67
N SER A 150 -16.27 26.24 -29.99
CA SER A 150 -15.15 26.98 -30.57
C SER A 150 -15.10 28.43 -30.08
N ALA A 151 -16.24 29.12 -30.01
CA ALA A 151 -16.32 30.48 -29.48
C ALA A 151 -16.02 30.54 -27.97
N ALA A 152 -16.51 29.55 -27.20
CA ALA A 152 -16.20 29.42 -25.78
C ALA A 152 -14.70 29.19 -25.55
N HIS A 153 -14.01 28.44 -26.42
CA HIS A 153 -12.57 28.23 -26.30
C HIS A 153 -11.76 29.52 -26.58
N LEU A 154 -12.18 30.35 -27.54
CA LEU A 154 -11.55 31.65 -27.77
C LEU A 154 -11.72 32.59 -26.58
N LEU A 155 -12.92 32.59 -25.98
CA LEU A 155 -13.20 33.33 -24.75
C LEU A 155 -12.38 32.79 -23.58
N ASP A 156 -12.34 31.48 -23.36
CA ASP A 156 -11.52 30.82 -22.35
C ASP A 156 -10.04 31.25 -22.41
N ARG A 157 -9.43 31.27 -23.60
CA ARG A 157 -8.05 31.75 -23.78
C ARG A 157 -7.89 33.20 -23.37
N LEU A 158 -8.79 34.08 -23.78
CA LEU A 158 -8.73 35.49 -23.39
C LEU A 158 -8.91 35.69 -21.88
N VAL A 159 -9.81 34.92 -21.25
CA VAL A 159 -10.02 35.01 -19.79
C VAL A 159 -8.77 34.52 -19.06
N LYS A 160 -8.11 33.44 -19.52
CA LYS A 160 -6.81 33.00 -19.00
C LYS A 160 -5.77 34.10 -19.09
N ASP A 161 -5.61 34.72 -20.27
CA ASP A 161 -4.66 35.83 -20.47
C ASP A 161 -4.95 37.00 -19.50
N ILE A 162 -6.22 37.35 -19.29
CA ILE A 162 -6.62 38.43 -18.36
C ILE A 162 -6.31 38.06 -16.91
N VAL A 163 -6.60 36.83 -16.51
CA VAL A 163 -6.37 36.34 -15.14
C VAL A 163 -4.88 36.29 -14.83
N THR A 164 -4.04 35.81 -15.76
CA THR A 164 -2.59 35.73 -15.54
C THR A 164 -1.90 37.10 -15.54
N GLU A 165 -2.55 38.14 -16.08
CA GLU A 165 -2.03 39.52 -16.11
C GLU A 165 -2.53 40.38 -14.94
N SER A 166 -3.34 39.85 -14.01
CA SER A 166 -4.01 40.67 -13.01
C SER A 166 -3.77 40.28 -11.56
N ASP A 167 -3.39 41.30 -10.79
CA ASP A 167 -3.19 41.24 -9.34
C ASP A 167 -4.51 41.19 -8.53
N GLN A 168 -5.68 41.33 -9.18
CA GLN A 168 -6.99 41.33 -8.51
C GLN A 168 -7.61 39.93 -8.39
N PHE A 169 -7.03 38.93 -9.03
CA PHE A 169 -7.55 37.57 -9.02
C PHE A 169 -7.36 36.92 -7.64
N SER A 170 -8.47 36.48 -7.02
CA SER A 170 -8.45 35.76 -5.76
C SER A 170 -8.52 34.26 -6.00
N ILE A 171 -7.39 33.58 -5.82
CA ILE A 171 -7.34 32.12 -5.89
C ILE A 171 -8.20 31.48 -4.79
N GLU A 172 -8.22 32.06 -3.58
CA GLU A 172 -8.99 31.58 -2.44
C GLU A 172 -10.50 31.50 -2.73
N GLU A 173 -11.05 32.49 -3.44
CA GLU A 173 -12.46 32.49 -3.83
C GLU A 173 -12.77 31.51 -4.97
N PHE A 174 -11.77 31.18 -5.80
CA PHE A 174 -11.92 30.27 -6.93
C PHE A 174 -11.90 28.79 -6.53
N ILE A 175 -11.02 28.40 -5.59
CA ILE A 175 -10.81 26.99 -5.22
C ILE A 175 -12.10 26.23 -4.84
N PRO A 176 -13.07 26.80 -4.09
CA PRO A 176 -14.34 26.13 -3.83
C PRO A 176 -15.09 25.76 -5.11
N LEU A 177 -15.13 26.67 -6.09
CA LEU A 177 -15.79 26.44 -7.38
C LEU A 177 -15.04 25.38 -8.20
N LEU A 178 -13.70 25.40 -8.21
CA LEU A 178 -12.90 24.37 -8.86
C LEU A 178 -13.20 22.99 -8.27
N ARG A 179 -13.17 22.87 -6.94
CA ARG A 179 -13.44 21.61 -6.21
C ARG A 179 -14.80 21.01 -6.60
N GLU A 180 -15.85 21.82 -6.64
CA GLU A 180 -17.20 21.36 -7.03
C GLU A 180 -17.25 20.76 -8.44
N ARG A 181 -16.36 21.21 -9.34
CA ARG A 181 -16.33 20.78 -10.74
C ARG A 181 -15.43 19.59 -11.02
N MET A 182 -14.48 19.28 -10.14
CA MET A 182 -13.52 18.18 -10.34
C MET A 182 -14.15 16.79 -10.52
N ASN A 183 -15.37 16.58 -10.02
CA ASN A 183 -16.09 15.31 -10.13
C ASN A 183 -16.87 15.16 -11.46
N VAL A 184 -16.87 16.17 -12.33
CA VAL A 184 -17.58 16.10 -13.62
C VAL A 184 -16.88 15.09 -14.55
N LEU A 185 -17.68 14.20 -15.17
CA LEU A 185 -17.17 13.13 -16.04
C LEU A 185 -17.08 13.52 -17.52
N ASN A 186 -17.65 14.66 -17.92
CA ASN A 186 -17.66 15.07 -19.32
C ASN A 186 -16.22 15.37 -19.80
N PRO A 187 -15.75 14.76 -20.90
CA PRO A 187 -14.37 14.92 -21.38
C PRO A 187 -13.97 16.37 -21.65
N TYR A 188 -14.83 17.17 -22.27
CA TYR A 188 -14.53 18.56 -22.59
C TYR A 188 -14.41 19.42 -21.34
N VAL A 189 -15.24 19.14 -20.32
CA VAL A 189 -15.14 19.80 -19.02
C VAL A 189 -13.83 19.43 -18.33
N ARG A 190 -13.44 18.16 -18.34
CA ARG A 190 -12.17 17.71 -17.75
C ARG A 190 -10.96 18.37 -18.41
N GLN A 191 -10.92 18.43 -19.75
CA GLN A 191 -9.88 19.16 -20.50
C GLN A 191 -9.84 20.65 -20.11
N PHE A 192 -11.02 21.27 -20.00
CA PHE A 192 -11.13 22.67 -19.55
C PHE A 192 -10.55 22.86 -18.14
N LEU A 193 -10.90 22.00 -17.19
CA LEU A 193 -10.46 22.08 -15.79
C LEU A 193 -8.94 21.88 -15.66
N VAL A 194 -8.37 20.85 -16.29
CA VAL A 194 -6.91 20.62 -16.27
C VAL A 194 -6.19 21.80 -16.90
N GLY A 195 -6.70 22.32 -18.02
CA GLY A 195 -6.12 23.49 -18.67
C GLY A 195 -6.17 24.77 -17.82
N TRP A 196 -7.14 24.92 -16.92
CA TRP A 196 -7.14 26.03 -15.95
C TRP A 196 -6.15 25.79 -14.81
N ILE A 197 -6.10 24.56 -14.27
CA ILE A 197 -5.14 24.20 -13.22
C ILE A 197 -3.71 24.47 -13.69
N THR A 198 -3.32 23.95 -14.86
CA THR A 198 -1.96 24.14 -15.40
C THR A 198 -1.63 25.62 -15.68
N VAL A 199 -2.60 26.41 -16.16
CA VAL A 199 -2.34 27.84 -16.41
C VAL A 199 -2.15 28.60 -15.11
N LEU A 200 -3.00 28.36 -14.10
CA LEU A 200 -2.89 29.04 -12.81
C LEU A 200 -1.62 28.64 -12.06
N ASP A 201 -1.23 27.37 -12.15
CA ASP A 201 0.00 26.84 -11.54
C ASP A 201 1.26 27.48 -12.14
N SER A 202 1.21 27.83 -13.43
CA SER A 202 2.32 28.52 -14.10
C SER A 202 2.48 30.00 -13.72
N VAL A 203 1.56 30.58 -12.94
CA VAL A 203 1.61 31.99 -12.52
C VAL A 203 2.40 32.10 -11.19
N PRO A 204 3.56 32.79 -11.15
CA PRO A 204 4.44 32.80 -9.98
C PRO A 204 3.83 33.34 -8.68
N ASP A 205 2.84 34.24 -8.78
CA ASP A 205 2.19 34.88 -7.64
C ASP A 205 0.96 34.09 -7.12
N ILE A 206 0.60 32.98 -7.78
CA ILE A 206 -0.53 32.12 -7.39
C ILE A 206 0.02 30.84 -6.76
N ASP A 207 -0.25 30.65 -5.47
CA ASP A 207 0.09 29.42 -4.74
C ASP A 207 -0.94 28.31 -5.01
N MET A 208 -0.87 27.66 -6.18
CA MET A 208 -1.71 26.50 -6.49
C MET A 208 -1.35 25.27 -5.65
N LEU A 209 -0.07 25.11 -5.31
CA LEU A 209 0.43 24.00 -4.49
C LEU A 209 -0.23 23.97 -3.10
N GLY A 210 -0.42 25.12 -2.46
CA GLY A 210 -1.10 25.24 -1.16
C GLY A 210 -2.55 24.71 -1.17
N PHE A 211 -3.22 24.73 -2.32
CA PHE A 211 -4.60 24.24 -2.50
C PHE A 211 -4.68 22.88 -3.18
N LEU A 212 -3.55 22.28 -3.57
CA LEU A 212 -3.50 20.98 -4.23
C LEU A 212 -4.32 19.88 -3.54
N PRO A 213 -4.33 19.74 -2.19
CA PRO A 213 -5.13 18.71 -1.52
C PRO A 213 -6.63 18.78 -1.85
N ASP A 214 -7.14 19.95 -2.26
CA ASP A 214 -8.55 20.18 -2.49
C ASP A 214 -9.04 19.68 -3.86
N PHE A 215 -8.14 19.51 -4.83
CA PHE A 215 -8.47 19.05 -6.18
C PHE A 215 -7.61 17.87 -6.67
N LEU A 216 -6.61 17.43 -5.90
CA LEU A 216 -5.71 16.31 -6.23
C LEU A 216 -6.48 15.05 -6.61
N ASP A 217 -7.49 14.67 -5.82
CA ASP A 217 -8.31 13.49 -6.10
C ASP A 217 -9.00 13.56 -7.46
N GLY A 218 -9.42 14.77 -7.85
CA GLY A 218 -9.99 15.06 -9.16
C GLY A 218 -9.02 14.80 -10.31
N LEU A 219 -7.76 15.22 -10.17
CA LEU A 219 -6.71 14.94 -11.16
C LEU A 219 -6.44 13.44 -11.26
N PHE A 220 -6.37 12.73 -10.13
CA PHE A 220 -6.25 11.27 -10.12
C PHE A 220 -7.44 10.57 -10.81
N ASN A 221 -8.67 11.08 -10.66
CA ASN A 221 -9.84 10.57 -11.39
C ASN A 221 -9.74 10.75 -12.92
N MET A 222 -8.91 11.69 -13.38
CA MET A 222 -8.68 11.93 -14.81
C MET A 222 -7.57 11.04 -15.40
N LEU A 223 -6.70 10.45 -14.57
CA LEU A 223 -5.71 9.45 -15.01
C LEU A 223 -6.34 8.17 -15.54
N SER A 224 -7.55 7.83 -15.07
CA SER A 224 -8.34 6.69 -15.55
C SER A 224 -9.41 7.10 -16.57
N ASP A 225 -9.33 8.29 -17.18
CA ASP A 225 -10.30 8.73 -18.19
C ASP A 225 -10.23 7.85 -19.46
N SER A 226 -11.36 7.71 -20.16
CA SER A 226 -11.43 7.07 -21.47
C SER A 226 -10.57 7.78 -22.54
N SER A 227 -10.47 9.11 -22.48
CA SER A 227 -9.72 9.94 -23.42
C SER A 227 -8.22 9.92 -23.10
N HIS A 228 -7.42 9.51 -24.07
CA HIS A 228 -5.96 9.51 -23.95
C HIS A 228 -5.39 10.91 -23.70
N GLU A 229 -5.95 11.93 -24.35
CA GLU A 229 -5.49 13.31 -24.21
C GLU A 229 -5.72 13.83 -22.78
N ILE A 230 -6.84 13.48 -22.14
CA ILE A 230 -7.14 13.87 -20.76
C ILE A 230 -6.16 13.19 -19.80
N ARG A 231 -5.92 11.89 -19.99
CA ARG A 231 -4.94 11.16 -19.16
C ARG A 231 -3.56 11.79 -19.26
N GLN A 232 -3.14 12.15 -20.47
CA GLN A 232 -1.85 12.80 -20.70
C GLN A 232 -1.78 14.18 -20.05
N GLN A 233 -2.82 15.01 -20.17
CA GLN A 233 -2.85 16.34 -19.55
C GLN A 233 -2.83 16.25 -18.02
N ALA A 234 -3.61 15.34 -17.44
CA ALA A 234 -3.63 15.11 -16.00
C ALA A 234 -2.28 14.59 -15.48
N ASP A 235 -1.64 13.67 -16.20
CA ASP A 235 -0.31 13.15 -15.87
C ASP A 235 0.77 14.24 -15.93
N SER A 236 0.75 15.09 -16.95
CA SER A 236 1.67 16.23 -17.05
C SER A 236 1.50 17.19 -15.88
N ALA A 237 0.26 17.58 -15.56
CA ALA A 237 -0.02 18.48 -14.43
C ALA A 237 0.44 17.87 -13.10
N LEU A 238 0.14 16.58 -12.86
CA LEU A 238 0.62 15.89 -11.65
C LEU A 238 2.15 15.80 -11.61
N SER A 239 2.80 15.58 -12.75
CA SER A 239 4.28 15.53 -12.81
C SER A 239 4.91 16.88 -12.46
N GLU A 240 4.29 17.99 -12.90
CA GLU A 240 4.71 19.36 -12.55
C GLU A 240 4.55 19.61 -11.04
N PHE A 241 3.36 19.34 -10.47
CA PHE A 241 3.14 19.46 -9.02
C PHE A 241 4.10 18.62 -8.19
N LEU A 242 4.39 17.38 -8.59
CA LEU A 242 5.35 16.54 -7.87
C LEU A 242 6.76 17.15 -7.91
N GLN A 243 7.14 17.76 -9.03
CA GLN A 243 8.42 18.44 -9.16
C GLN A 243 8.50 19.71 -8.30
N GLU A 244 7.39 20.42 -8.13
CA GLU A 244 7.30 21.57 -7.23
C GLU A 244 7.35 21.16 -5.76
N ILE A 245 6.63 20.09 -5.38
CA ILE A 245 6.70 19.51 -4.02
C ILE A 245 8.14 19.19 -3.62
N LYS A 246 8.95 18.65 -4.55
CA LYS A 246 10.36 18.34 -4.31
C LYS A 246 11.22 19.57 -4.01
N ASN A 247 10.79 20.75 -4.45
CA ASN A 247 11.54 22.00 -4.34
C ASN A 247 10.93 22.98 -3.32
N SER A 248 9.74 22.69 -2.77
CA SER A 248 9.05 23.55 -1.82
C SER A 248 9.42 23.24 -0.37
N PRO A 249 9.67 24.24 0.48
CA PRO A 249 9.96 24.03 1.90
C PRO A 249 8.70 23.76 2.74
N SER A 250 7.51 24.07 2.22
CA SER A 250 6.25 23.99 2.94
C SER A 250 5.21 23.27 2.08
N VAL A 251 4.89 22.04 2.45
CA VAL A 251 3.95 21.18 1.73
C VAL A 251 3.06 20.46 2.75
N ASP A 252 1.75 20.42 2.48
CA ASP A 252 0.78 19.67 3.28
C ASP A 252 0.75 18.19 2.86
N TYR A 253 1.73 17.43 3.33
CA TYR A 253 1.85 16.02 3.02
C TYR A 253 0.68 15.19 3.57
N GLY A 254 0.11 15.58 4.71
CA GLY A 254 -0.89 14.80 5.44
C GLY A 254 -2.18 14.59 4.66
N ARG A 255 -2.87 15.68 4.27
CA ARG A 255 -4.12 15.58 3.50
C ARG A 255 -3.93 14.88 2.15
N MET A 256 -2.78 15.10 1.51
CA MET A 256 -2.46 14.45 0.24
C MET A 256 -2.17 12.96 0.43
N ALA A 257 -1.52 12.54 1.53
CA ALA A 257 -1.24 11.14 1.81
C ALA A 257 -2.53 10.30 1.90
N GLU A 258 -3.59 10.82 2.52
CA GLU A 258 -4.90 10.16 2.59
C GLU A 258 -5.46 9.83 1.20
N ILE A 259 -5.38 10.81 0.28
CA ILE A 259 -5.81 10.66 -1.12
C ILE A 259 -4.94 9.60 -1.81
N LEU A 260 -3.61 9.71 -1.68
CA LEU A 260 -2.68 8.80 -2.34
C LEU A 260 -2.84 7.36 -1.86
N VAL A 261 -3.03 7.13 -0.57
CA VAL A 261 -3.30 5.80 0.01
C VAL A 261 -4.53 5.18 -0.63
N GLN A 262 -5.62 5.95 -0.76
CA GLN A 262 -6.82 5.46 -1.43
C GLN A 262 -6.55 5.14 -2.92
N ARG A 263 -5.77 5.97 -3.61
CA ARG A 263 -5.47 5.83 -5.04
C ARG A 263 -4.48 4.71 -5.37
N ALA A 264 -3.59 4.37 -4.45
CA ALA A 264 -2.71 3.20 -4.57
C ALA A 264 -3.49 1.87 -4.64
N GLY A 265 -4.72 1.83 -4.14
CA GLY A 265 -5.64 0.69 -4.27
C GLY A 265 -6.54 0.70 -5.51
N SER A 266 -6.35 1.64 -6.45
CA SER A 266 -7.19 1.77 -7.66
C SER A 266 -7.15 0.50 -8.53
N PRO A 267 -8.24 0.10 -9.21
CA PRO A 267 -8.16 -0.96 -10.22
C PRO A 267 -7.38 -0.54 -11.47
N ASP A 268 -7.28 0.77 -11.73
CA ASP A 268 -6.52 1.32 -12.86
C ASP A 268 -5.01 1.33 -12.57
N GLU A 269 -4.23 0.65 -13.42
CA GLU A 269 -2.78 0.46 -13.23
C GLU A 269 -2.01 1.78 -13.24
N PHE A 270 -2.35 2.69 -14.16
CA PHE A 270 -1.65 3.96 -14.28
C PHE A 270 -1.88 4.85 -13.07
N THR A 271 -3.13 4.94 -12.60
CA THR A 271 -3.50 5.61 -11.35
C THR A 271 -2.75 5.04 -10.15
N ARG A 272 -2.68 3.70 -10.02
CA ARG A 272 -1.90 3.05 -8.95
C ARG A 272 -0.43 3.41 -9.03
N LEU A 273 0.17 3.34 -10.22
CA LEU A 273 1.57 3.65 -10.43
C LEU A 273 1.89 5.08 -10.00
N THR A 274 1.12 6.07 -10.49
CA THR A 274 1.32 7.47 -10.11
C THR A 274 1.17 7.66 -8.60
N ALA A 275 0.16 7.03 -7.98
CA ALA A 275 -0.03 7.13 -6.52
C ALA A 275 1.14 6.53 -5.73
N VAL A 276 1.59 5.32 -6.08
CA VAL A 276 2.72 4.66 -5.39
C VAL A 276 4.03 5.43 -5.61
N THR A 277 4.24 6.01 -6.79
CA THR A 277 5.39 6.89 -7.05
C THR A 277 5.35 8.14 -6.18
N TRP A 278 4.19 8.79 -6.04
CA TRP A 278 4.05 9.94 -5.14
C TRP A 278 4.26 9.56 -3.68
N ILE A 279 3.70 8.44 -3.22
CA ILE A 279 3.92 7.93 -1.86
C ILE A 279 5.40 7.71 -1.59
N ASN A 280 6.15 7.12 -2.53
CA ASN A 280 7.59 6.92 -2.41
C ASN A 280 8.33 8.25 -2.16
N GLU A 281 8.04 9.28 -2.96
CA GLU A 281 8.62 10.62 -2.78
C GLU A 281 8.19 11.27 -1.48
N PHE A 282 6.93 11.09 -1.08
CA PHE A 282 6.39 11.63 0.17
C PHE A 282 7.13 11.04 1.36
N VAL A 283 7.33 9.72 1.41
CA VAL A 283 8.08 9.06 2.48
C VAL A 283 9.51 9.62 2.60
N LYS A 284 10.14 9.98 1.48
CA LYS A 284 11.49 10.57 1.45
C LYS A 284 11.55 12.03 1.93
N LEU A 285 10.47 12.79 1.74
CA LEU A 285 10.45 14.25 1.94
C LEU A 285 9.65 14.73 3.15
N GLY A 286 8.55 14.04 3.47
CA GLY A 286 7.53 14.55 4.41
C GLY A 286 7.93 14.51 5.88
N GLY A 287 8.98 13.77 6.24
CA GLY A 287 9.50 13.69 7.61
C GLY A 287 8.41 13.40 8.63
N ASP A 288 8.40 14.18 9.71
CA ASP A 288 7.50 13.98 10.86
C ASP A 288 6.01 14.18 10.53
N GLN A 289 5.68 14.98 9.51
CA GLN A 289 4.30 15.24 9.10
C GLN A 289 3.57 13.97 8.62
N LEU A 290 4.32 12.99 8.13
CA LEU A 290 3.78 11.74 7.62
C LEU A 290 3.69 10.62 8.67
N ILE A 291 4.31 10.79 9.84
CA ILE A 291 4.33 9.75 10.89
C ILE A 291 2.92 9.23 11.22
N PRO A 292 1.89 10.08 11.42
CA PRO A 292 0.52 9.62 11.69
C PRO A 292 -0.09 8.77 10.57
N TYR A 293 0.43 8.86 9.36
CA TYR A 293 -0.08 8.21 8.15
C TYR A 293 0.72 6.96 7.76
N TYR A 294 1.83 6.64 8.44
CA TYR A 294 2.69 5.50 8.07
C TYR A 294 1.97 4.16 8.08
N ALA A 295 1.03 3.96 9.01
CA ALA A 295 0.24 2.74 9.04
C ALA A 295 -0.61 2.61 7.76
N ASP A 296 -1.35 3.64 7.40
CA ASP A 296 -2.19 3.66 6.20
C ASP A 296 -1.38 3.51 4.91
N ILE A 297 -0.24 4.21 4.84
CA ILE A 297 0.74 4.06 3.75
C ILE A 297 1.23 2.62 3.65
N LEU A 298 1.66 2.01 4.77
CA LEU A 298 2.10 0.62 4.75
C LEU A 298 0.99 -0.33 4.30
N GLY A 299 -0.25 -0.07 4.73
CA GLY A 299 -1.44 -0.81 4.33
C GLY A 299 -1.67 -0.81 2.83
N ALA A 300 -1.41 0.32 2.16
CA ALA A 300 -1.46 0.45 0.70
C ALA A 300 -0.25 -0.17 0.00
N ILE A 301 0.94 -0.06 0.58
CA ILE A 301 2.20 -0.43 -0.08
C ILE A 301 2.48 -1.94 -0.04
N LEU A 302 2.20 -2.64 1.07
CA LEU A 302 2.52 -4.08 1.18
C LEU A 302 1.86 -4.96 0.09
N PRO A 303 0.59 -4.76 -0.30
CA PRO A 303 0.00 -5.44 -1.45
C PRO A 303 0.75 -5.14 -2.77
N CYS A 304 1.18 -3.89 -2.97
CA CYS A 304 1.85 -3.43 -4.19
C CYS A 304 3.25 -4.05 -4.42
N ILE A 305 3.89 -4.60 -3.39
CA ILE A 305 5.18 -5.32 -3.51
C ILE A 305 5.10 -6.51 -4.46
N SER A 306 3.89 -7.06 -4.61
CA SER A 306 3.57 -8.21 -5.45
C SER A 306 2.59 -7.84 -6.58
N ASP A 307 2.50 -6.55 -6.95
CA ASP A 307 1.68 -6.10 -8.10
C ASP A 307 2.15 -6.77 -9.41
N LYS A 308 1.27 -6.87 -10.39
CA LYS A 308 1.58 -7.42 -11.73
C LYS A 308 2.54 -6.51 -12.49
N GLU A 309 2.43 -5.19 -12.30
CA GLU A 309 3.27 -4.20 -12.97
C GLU A 309 4.62 -4.04 -12.25
N GLU A 310 5.71 -4.14 -12.99
CA GLU A 310 7.07 -4.11 -12.43
C GLU A 310 7.41 -2.77 -11.79
N ARG A 311 7.02 -1.67 -12.44
CA ARG A 311 7.30 -0.33 -11.90
C ARG A 311 6.63 -0.09 -10.55
N ILE A 312 5.41 -0.61 -10.38
CA ILE A 312 4.69 -0.56 -9.10
C ILE A 312 5.44 -1.37 -8.03
N ARG A 313 5.88 -2.59 -8.36
CA ARG A 313 6.64 -3.43 -7.41
C ARG A 313 7.93 -2.75 -6.96
N VAL A 314 8.68 -2.16 -7.89
CA VAL A 314 9.94 -1.46 -7.58
C VAL A 314 9.69 -0.28 -6.65
N ALA A 315 8.75 0.60 -7.01
CA ALA A 315 8.42 1.77 -6.20
C ALA A 315 7.87 1.38 -4.81
N ALA A 316 7.06 0.32 -4.72
CA ALA A 316 6.52 -0.19 -3.46
C ALA A 316 7.61 -0.78 -2.55
N ARG A 317 8.57 -1.54 -3.10
CA ARG A 317 9.70 -2.09 -2.34
C ARG A 317 10.59 -0.98 -1.78
N GLU A 318 10.96 -0.02 -2.62
CA GLU A 318 11.72 1.15 -2.18
C GLU A 318 10.98 1.91 -1.07
N THR A 319 9.67 2.19 -1.25
CA THR A 319 8.86 2.87 -0.23
C THR A 319 8.84 2.10 1.09
N ASN A 320 8.67 0.78 1.01
CA ASN A 320 8.66 -0.10 2.18
C ASN A 320 10.02 -0.14 2.89
N ASP A 321 11.12 -0.13 2.15
CA ASP A 321 12.47 -0.06 2.72
C ASP A 321 12.74 1.28 3.42
N GLU A 322 12.34 2.39 2.80
CA GLU A 322 12.44 3.72 3.41
C GLU A 322 11.60 3.81 4.68
N LEU A 323 10.33 3.38 4.64
CA LEU A 323 9.45 3.35 5.83
C LEU A 323 10.06 2.53 6.97
N ARG A 324 10.66 1.38 6.69
CA ARG A 324 11.34 0.56 7.71
C ARG A 324 12.62 1.22 8.24
N ALA A 325 13.32 1.98 7.41
CA ALA A 325 14.54 2.67 7.83
C ALA A 325 14.25 3.80 8.82
N ILE A 326 13.07 4.43 8.73
CA ILE A 326 12.65 5.53 9.60
C ILE A 326 12.55 5.07 11.07
N ARG A 327 13.07 5.90 11.96
CA ARG A 327 13.06 5.69 13.42
C ARG A 327 12.11 6.70 14.07
N ALA A 328 10.81 6.49 13.87
CA ALA A 328 9.78 7.34 14.46
C ALA A 328 9.54 6.98 15.94
N ASP A 329 9.27 8.00 16.76
CA ASP A 329 8.91 7.82 18.17
C ASP A 329 7.39 7.61 18.32
N PRO A 330 6.90 6.63 19.11
CA PRO A 330 5.48 6.52 19.45
C PRO A 330 4.85 7.82 19.99
N ALA A 331 5.63 8.69 20.64
CA ALA A 331 5.17 9.99 21.11
C ALA A 331 4.80 10.97 19.98
N GLU A 332 5.30 10.75 18.77
CA GLU A 332 5.06 11.60 17.59
C GLU A 332 3.88 11.09 16.74
N GLY A 333 3.10 10.13 17.24
CA GLY A 333 1.95 9.56 16.54
C GLY A 333 2.25 8.28 15.75
N PHE A 334 3.43 7.68 15.95
CA PHE A 334 3.79 6.40 15.33
C PHE A 334 2.99 5.24 15.94
N ASP A 335 1.91 4.84 15.27
CA ASP A 335 1.02 3.78 15.75
C ASP A 335 1.56 2.37 15.46
N ILE A 336 2.35 1.85 16.41
CA ILE A 336 2.90 0.48 16.36
C ILE A 336 1.76 -0.56 16.24
N GLY A 337 0.63 -0.35 16.93
CA GLY A 337 -0.47 -1.30 16.95
C GLY A 337 -1.13 -1.43 15.57
N ALA A 338 -1.37 -0.30 14.90
CA ALA A 338 -1.90 -0.28 13.54
C ALA A 338 -0.94 -0.95 12.54
N ILE A 339 0.37 -0.66 12.63
CA ILE A 339 1.39 -1.27 11.75
C ILE A 339 1.46 -2.79 11.99
N LEU A 340 1.44 -3.25 13.24
CA LEU A 340 1.40 -4.69 13.57
C LEU A 340 0.14 -5.35 13.02
N SER A 341 -1.02 -4.71 13.14
CA SER A 341 -2.29 -5.22 12.62
C SER A 341 -2.25 -5.40 11.10
N ILE A 342 -1.67 -4.43 10.40
CA ILE A 342 -1.48 -4.49 8.94
C ILE A 342 -0.52 -5.61 8.55
N ALA A 343 0.66 -5.69 9.19
CA ALA A 343 1.63 -6.76 8.92
C ALA A 343 1.02 -8.15 9.21
N ARG A 344 0.32 -8.30 10.33
CA ARG A 344 -0.41 -9.53 10.69
C ARG A 344 -1.40 -9.94 9.59
N ARG A 345 -2.21 -9.00 9.09
CA ARG A 345 -3.18 -9.26 8.01
C ARG A 345 -2.49 -9.75 6.74
N GLN A 346 -1.32 -9.20 6.42
CA GLN A 346 -0.55 -9.56 5.22
C GLN A 346 0.13 -10.93 5.31
N LEU A 347 0.22 -11.56 6.49
CA LEU A 347 0.68 -12.95 6.62
C LEU A 347 -0.26 -13.96 5.94
N SER A 348 -1.51 -13.58 5.69
CA SER A 348 -2.47 -14.39 4.92
C SER A 348 -2.49 -14.06 3.41
N SER A 349 -1.55 -13.24 2.93
CA SER A 349 -1.45 -12.91 1.50
C SER A 349 -1.12 -14.16 0.67
N GLU A 350 -1.71 -14.27 -0.52
CA GLU A 350 -1.37 -15.33 -1.49
C GLU A 350 0.09 -15.19 -1.99
N TRP A 351 0.64 -13.98 -1.95
CA TRP A 351 1.97 -13.66 -2.47
C TRP A 351 3.06 -13.83 -1.41
N GLU A 352 4.00 -14.71 -1.69
CA GLU A 352 5.13 -15.01 -0.80
C GLU A 352 5.95 -13.76 -0.45
N ALA A 353 6.28 -12.92 -1.44
CA ALA A 353 7.05 -11.70 -1.19
C ALA A 353 6.35 -10.74 -0.21
N THR A 354 5.03 -10.60 -0.30
CA THR A 354 4.27 -9.76 0.65
C THR A 354 4.28 -10.35 2.07
N ARG A 355 4.20 -11.69 2.20
CA ARG A 355 4.30 -12.36 3.51
C ARG A 355 5.68 -12.18 4.15
N ILE A 356 6.75 -12.31 3.35
CA ILE A 356 8.13 -12.06 3.78
C ILE A 356 8.29 -10.64 4.32
N GLU A 357 7.81 -9.65 3.58
CA GLU A 357 7.94 -8.25 3.95
C GLU A 357 7.14 -7.89 5.21
N ALA A 358 5.97 -8.51 5.40
CA ALA A 358 5.21 -8.41 6.64
C ALA A 358 5.98 -8.98 7.85
N LEU A 359 6.68 -10.10 7.71
CA LEU A 359 7.51 -10.67 8.78
C LEU A 359 8.72 -9.79 9.11
N HIS A 360 9.35 -9.19 8.08
CA HIS A 360 10.41 -8.20 8.29
C HIS A 360 9.93 -6.99 9.09
N TRP A 361 8.69 -6.53 8.88
CA TRP A 361 8.08 -5.48 9.71
C TRP A 361 7.89 -5.92 11.16
N ILE A 362 7.31 -7.09 11.41
CA ILE A 362 7.11 -7.60 12.78
C ILE A 362 8.47 -7.74 13.51
N SER A 363 9.48 -8.27 12.82
CA SER A 363 10.84 -8.41 13.34
C SER A 363 11.46 -7.05 13.69
N THR A 364 11.33 -6.07 12.79
CA THR A 364 11.87 -4.71 12.97
C THR A 364 11.21 -4.00 14.15
N LEU A 365 9.87 -4.09 14.26
CA LEU A 365 9.13 -3.52 15.39
C LEU A 365 9.51 -4.20 16.70
N LEU A 366 9.66 -5.53 16.71
CA LEU A 366 10.06 -6.25 17.91
C LEU A 366 11.48 -5.88 18.37
N ALA A 367 12.39 -5.56 17.44
CA ALA A 367 13.74 -5.12 17.74
C ALA A 367 13.79 -3.69 18.30
N ARG A 368 12.89 -2.80 17.87
CA ARG A 368 12.89 -1.37 18.24
C ARG A 368 11.94 -1.02 19.38
N HIS A 369 10.76 -1.64 19.42
CA HIS A 369 9.64 -1.33 20.31
C HIS A 369 9.13 -2.61 21.02
N ARG A 370 10.06 -3.35 21.63
CA ARG A 370 9.78 -4.68 22.19
C ARG A 370 8.60 -4.67 23.18
N VAL A 371 8.53 -3.68 24.06
CA VAL A 371 7.53 -3.62 25.14
C VAL A 371 6.13 -3.49 24.55
N GLU A 372 5.98 -2.60 23.58
CA GLU A 372 4.73 -2.33 22.87
C GLU A 372 4.30 -3.55 22.05
N VAL A 373 5.20 -4.16 21.28
CA VAL A 373 4.89 -5.38 20.52
C VAL A 373 4.46 -6.53 21.45
N LEU A 374 5.15 -6.73 22.57
CA LEU A 374 4.80 -7.79 23.53
C LEU A 374 3.46 -7.54 24.23
N SER A 375 3.04 -6.28 24.39
CA SER A 375 1.72 -5.96 24.96
C SER A 375 0.56 -6.42 24.07
N SER A 376 0.77 -6.45 22.76
CA SER A 376 -0.18 -6.94 21.75
C SER A 376 0.12 -8.37 21.27
N LEU A 377 0.97 -9.11 22.00
CA LEU A 377 1.43 -10.43 21.56
C LEU A 377 0.28 -11.40 21.33
N ASN A 378 -0.72 -11.40 22.21
CA ASN A 378 -1.88 -12.29 22.10
C ASN A 378 -2.63 -12.13 20.77
N ASP A 379 -2.62 -10.92 20.19
CA ASP A 379 -3.29 -10.66 18.92
C ASP A 379 -2.52 -11.24 17.74
N ILE A 380 -1.18 -11.25 17.77
CA ILE A 380 -0.35 -11.69 16.64
C ILE A 380 0.11 -13.15 16.76
N PHE A 381 0.12 -13.72 17.97
CA PHE A 381 0.77 -15.00 18.27
C PHE A 381 0.16 -16.16 17.50
N ASP A 382 -1.17 -16.29 17.49
CA ASP A 382 -1.85 -17.37 16.77
C ASP A 382 -1.63 -17.28 15.26
N THR A 383 -1.56 -16.07 14.71
CA THR A 383 -1.29 -15.85 13.28
C THR A 383 0.13 -16.25 12.92
N LEU A 384 1.12 -15.91 13.77
CA LEU A 384 2.51 -16.34 13.58
C LEU A 384 2.66 -17.85 13.69
N LEU A 385 2.01 -18.49 14.67
CA LEU A 385 2.03 -19.94 14.80
C LEU A 385 1.39 -20.64 13.60
N GLY A 386 0.26 -20.12 13.10
CA GLY A 386 -0.35 -20.62 11.87
C GLY A 386 0.59 -20.54 10.67
N ALA A 387 1.40 -19.48 10.58
CA ALA A 387 2.39 -19.28 9.52
C ALA A 387 3.56 -20.29 9.55
N LEU A 388 3.76 -21.08 10.63
CA LEU A 388 4.70 -22.20 10.62
C LEU A 388 4.29 -23.33 9.66
N SER A 389 3.02 -23.34 9.24
CA SER A 389 2.50 -24.27 8.23
C SER A 389 2.64 -23.74 6.79
N ASP A 390 3.33 -22.62 6.56
CA ASP A 390 3.47 -22.03 5.22
C ASP A 390 4.17 -22.98 4.23
N THR A 391 3.82 -22.83 2.95
CA THR A 391 4.41 -23.59 1.85
C THR A 391 5.85 -23.17 1.53
N SER A 392 6.24 -21.93 1.84
CA SER A 392 7.60 -21.42 1.64
C SER A 392 8.47 -21.67 2.87
N ASP A 393 9.66 -22.24 2.63
CA ASP A 393 10.68 -22.43 3.67
C ASP A 393 11.20 -21.09 4.19
N GLU A 394 11.32 -20.07 3.32
CA GLU A 394 11.80 -18.74 3.70
C GLU A 394 10.84 -18.06 4.69
N VAL A 395 9.53 -18.14 4.42
CA VAL A 395 8.49 -17.64 5.33
C VAL A 395 8.58 -18.35 6.68
N VAL A 396 8.67 -19.69 6.70
CA VAL A 396 8.76 -20.47 7.94
C VAL A 396 10.03 -20.09 8.74
N LEU A 397 11.16 -19.90 8.07
CA LEU A 397 12.40 -19.48 8.74
C LEU A 397 12.28 -18.10 9.37
N LEU A 398 11.67 -17.13 8.69
CA LEU A 398 11.44 -15.79 9.22
C LEU A 398 10.45 -15.79 10.40
N VAL A 399 9.38 -16.59 10.33
CA VAL A 399 8.45 -16.80 11.45
C VAL A 399 9.19 -17.33 12.68
N LEU A 400 10.11 -18.28 12.49
CA LEU A 400 10.92 -18.83 13.58
C LEU A 400 11.89 -17.80 14.15
N ASP A 401 12.47 -16.93 13.32
CA ASP A 401 13.32 -15.83 13.77
C ASP A 401 12.52 -14.82 14.63
N VAL A 402 11.28 -14.50 14.23
CA VAL A 402 10.36 -13.66 15.02
C VAL A 402 10.02 -14.35 16.36
N HIS A 403 9.63 -15.62 16.33
CA HIS A 403 9.33 -16.39 17.54
C HIS A 403 10.53 -16.51 18.48
N ALA A 404 11.74 -16.70 17.96
CA ALA A 404 12.95 -16.75 18.76
C ALA A 404 13.25 -15.41 19.43
N CYS A 405 13.01 -14.30 18.72
CA CYS A 405 13.11 -12.97 19.31
C CYS A 405 12.09 -12.75 20.43
N ILE A 406 10.85 -13.24 20.29
CA ILE A 406 9.84 -13.21 21.36
C ILE A 406 10.32 -14.06 22.55
N ALA A 407 10.78 -15.27 22.28
CA ALA A 407 11.20 -16.30 23.24
C ALA A 407 12.56 -16.05 23.93
N ARG A 408 13.14 -14.84 23.83
CA ARG A 408 14.33 -14.49 24.62
C ARG A 408 14.07 -14.60 26.12
N ASP A 409 12.88 -14.23 26.56
CA ASP A 409 12.47 -14.32 27.97
C ASP A 409 12.00 -15.74 28.30
N ALA A 410 12.34 -16.23 29.50
CA ALA A 410 11.96 -17.56 29.97
C ALA A 410 10.45 -17.89 29.89
N PRO A 411 9.50 -17.01 30.29
CA PRO A 411 8.08 -17.34 30.20
C PRO A 411 7.60 -17.49 28.75
N HIS A 412 8.02 -16.59 27.85
CA HIS A 412 7.66 -16.63 26.43
C HIS A 412 8.27 -17.83 25.71
N PHE A 413 9.48 -18.23 26.10
CA PHE A 413 10.11 -19.46 25.60
C PHE A 413 9.27 -20.69 25.92
N ARG A 414 8.91 -20.88 27.19
CA ARG A 414 8.09 -22.02 27.60
C ARG A 414 6.74 -22.02 26.89
N GLN A 415 6.10 -20.86 26.79
CA GLN A 415 4.85 -20.70 26.04
C GLN A 415 5.02 -21.15 24.58
N LEU A 416 6.06 -20.69 23.88
CA LEU A 416 6.34 -21.09 22.50
C LEU A 416 6.47 -22.62 22.36
N VAL A 417 7.26 -23.26 23.22
CA VAL A 417 7.50 -24.72 23.12
C VAL A 417 6.22 -25.51 23.41
N VAL A 418 5.44 -25.12 24.44
CA VAL A 418 4.15 -25.75 24.76
C VAL A 418 3.17 -25.64 23.59
N PHE A 419 3.04 -24.46 22.99
CA PHE A 419 2.16 -24.26 21.83
C PHE A 419 2.64 -25.02 20.61
N LEU A 420 3.95 -25.07 20.35
CA LEU A 420 4.50 -25.84 19.24
C LEU A 420 4.20 -27.34 19.40
N MET A 421 4.37 -27.86 20.61
CA MET A 421 4.03 -29.25 20.94
C MET A 421 2.55 -29.55 20.74
N HIS A 422 1.68 -28.66 21.19
CA HIS A 422 0.25 -28.76 20.94
C HIS A 422 -0.08 -28.78 19.44
N ASN A 423 0.56 -27.91 18.65
CA ASN A 423 0.36 -27.84 17.20
C ASN A 423 0.86 -29.09 16.47
N PHE A 424 2.00 -29.66 16.86
CA PHE A 424 2.48 -30.92 16.30
C PHE A 424 1.55 -32.10 16.64
N ARG A 425 0.91 -32.07 17.81
CA ARG A 425 -0.07 -33.08 18.21
C ARG A 425 -1.36 -32.97 17.40
N VAL A 426 -1.89 -31.76 17.23
CA VAL A 426 -3.16 -31.53 16.53
C VAL A 426 -2.99 -31.66 15.02
N ASN A 427 -1.86 -31.21 14.48
CA ASN A 427 -1.56 -31.23 13.05
C ASN A 427 -0.33 -32.10 12.76
N HIS A 428 -0.54 -33.41 12.64
CA HIS A 428 0.53 -34.37 12.31
C HIS A 428 1.28 -34.02 11.01
N SER A 429 0.60 -33.39 10.03
CA SER A 429 1.25 -33.00 8.77
C SER A 429 2.33 -31.92 8.98
N LEU A 430 2.14 -31.03 9.97
CA LEU A 430 3.15 -30.03 10.33
C LEU A 430 4.42 -30.71 10.86
N LEU A 431 4.27 -31.68 11.77
CA LEU A 431 5.41 -32.44 12.31
C LEU A 431 6.15 -33.21 11.19
N GLU A 432 5.40 -33.90 10.34
CA GLU A 432 5.97 -34.70 9.24
C GLU A 432 6.73 -33.85 8.21
N LYS A 433 6.14 -32.72 7.78
CA LYS A 433 6.71 -31.90 6.70
C LYS A 433 7.70 -30.86 7.18
N ARG A 434 7.46 -30.26 8.36
CA ARG A 434 8.20 -29.08 8.86
C ARG A 434 8.90 -29.30 10.19
N GLY A 435 8.55 -30.35 10.94
CA GLY A 435 9.07 -30.57 12.29
C GLY A 435 10.61 -30.56 12.37
N ALA A 436 11.29 -31.23 11.45
CA ALA A 436 12.75 -31.25 11.41
C ALA A 436 13.35 -29.86 11.15
N LEU A 437 12.78 -29.09 10.22
CA LEU A 437 13.22 -27.72 9.93
C LEU A 437 13.03 -26.82 11.15
N ILE A 438 11.84 -26.86 11.74
CA ILE A 438 11.46 -26.03 12.90
C ILE A 438 12.40 -26.30 14.09
N ILE A 439 12.54 -27.56 14.49
CA ILE A 439 13.33 -27.91 15.67
C ILE A 439 14.82 -27.58 15.46
N ARG A 440 15.37 -27.88 14.28
CA ARG A 440 16.77 -27.53 13.96
C ARG A 440 16.99 -26.03 14.02
N ARG A 441 16.10 -25.23 13.43
CA ARG A 441 16.21 -23.77 13.44
C ARG A 441 16.07 -23.21 14.85
N LEU A 442 15.15 -23.71 15.67
CA LEU A 442 15.04 -23.30 17.07
C LEU A 442 16.30 -23.62 17.88
N CYS A 443 16.93 -24.78 17.65
CA CYS A 443 18.20 -25.12 18.31
C CYS A 443 19.31 -24.11 17.97
N VAL A 444 19.35 -23.63 16.73
CA VAL A 444 20.30 -22.58 16.30
C VAL A 444 20.01 -21.24 16.97
N LEU A 445 18.74 -20.87 17.09
CA LEU A 445 18.35 -19.53 17.56
C LEU A 445 18.27 -19.39 19.08
N LEU A 446 17.93 -20.46 19.80
CA LEU A 446 17.55 -20.43 21.21
C LEU A 446 18.41 -21.32 22.11
N ASP A 447 19.54 -21.82 21.60
CA ASP A 447 20.41 -22.83 22.20
C ASP A 447 19.81 -24.25 22.19
N ALA A 448 20.59 -25.21 21.67
CA ALA A 448 20.14 -26.58 21.47
C ALA A 448 19.87 -27.32 22.79
N GLU A 449 20.70 -27.09 23.81
CA GLU A 449 20.52 -27.72 25.13
C GLU A 449 19.22 -27.23 25.77
N ARG A 450 18.99 -25.91 25.77
CA ARG A 450 17.78 -25.29 26.29
C ARG A 450 16.52 -25.84 25.60
N VAL A 451 16.53 -25.93 24.28
CA VAL A 451 15.40 -26.46 23.49
C VAL A 451 15.12 -27.92 23.83
N TYR A 452 16.14 -28.78 23.86
CA TYR A 452 15.95 -30.21 24.13
C TYR A 452 15.48 -30.48 25.55
N ARG A 453 15.97 -29.74 26.55
CA ARG A 453 15.52 -29.86 27.94
C ARG A 453 14.05 -29.48 28.12
N GLU A 454 13.61 -28.38 27.53
CA GLU A 454 12.22 -27.94 27.65
C GLU A 454 11.27 -28.89 26.91
N LEU A 455 11.64 -29.32 25.70
CA LEU A 455 10.88 -30.34 24.96
C LEU A 455 10.76 -31.64 25.75
N SER A 456 11.85 -32.08 26.38
CA SER A 456 11.85 -33.28 27.20
C SER A 456 10.96 -33.14 28.44
N THR A 457 11.02 -32.00 29.12
CA THR A 457 10.17 -31.69 30.28
C THR A 457 8.69 -31.72 29.92
N ILE A 458 8.32 -31.20 28.74
CA ILE A 458 6.93 -31.23 28.26
C ILE A 458 6.52 -32.65 27.89
N LEU A 459 7.38 -33.39 27.18
CA LEU A 459 7.10 -34.76 26.74
C LEU A 459 6.97 -35.75 27.89
N GLU A 460 7.73 -35.57 28.99
CA GLU A 460 7.62 -36.42 30.19
C GLU A 460 6.21 -36.39 30.80
N GLY A 461 5.48 -35.28 30.63
CA GLY A 461 4.09 -35.12 31.08
C GLY A 461 3.03 -35.29 29.98
N GLU A 462 3.38 -35.81 28.80
CA GLU A 462 2.43 -35.96 27.69
C GLU A 462 1.56 -37.21 27.86
N ASP A 463 0.24 -37.02 27.85
CA ASP A 463 -0.75 -38.10 28.02
C ASP A 463 -0.92 -38.93 26.73
N ASP A 464 -0.75 -38.31 25.57
CA ASP A 464 -0.81 -39.00 24.27
C ASP A 464 0.51 -39.73 23.98
N LEU A 465 0.57 -40.99 24.42
CA LEU A 465 1.77 -41.84 24.28
C LEU A 465 2.15 -42.11 22.81
N ASP A 466 1.17 -42.17 21.89
CA ASP A 466 1.44 -42.36 20.47
C ASP A 466 2.15 -41.12 19.89
N PHE A 467 1.64 -39.93 20.19
CA PHE A 467 2.28 -38.67 19.82
C PHE A 467 3.66 -38.51 20.48
N ALA A 468 3.76 -38.76 21.78
CA ALA A 468 5.03 -38.67 22.52
C ALA A 468 6.10 -39.59 21.89
N SER A 469 5.73 -40.82 21.54
CA SER A 469 6.63 -41.76 20.87
C SER A 469 7.09 -41.24 19.50
N ILE A 470 6.18 -40.72 18.67
CA ILE A 470 6.50 -40.15 17.36
C ILE A 470 7.43 -38.94 17.51
N MET A 471 7.15 -38.04 18.44
CA MET A 471 7.96 -36.84 18.67
C MET A 471 9.37 -37.20 19.15
N VAL A 472 9.49 -38.11 20.11
CA VAL A 472 10.80 -38.59 20.60
C VAL A 472 11.59 -39.27 19.49
N GLN A 473 10.95 -40.04 18.61
CA GLN A 473 11.62 -40.61 17.44
C GLN A 473 12.14 -39.51 16.50
N ALA A 474 11.37 -38.46 16.27
CA ALA A 474 11.79 -37.31 15.46
C ALA A 474 12.97 -36.56 16.11
N LEU A 475 12.88 -36.25 17.41
CA LEU A 475 13.97 -35.62 18.17
C LEU A 475 15.23 -36.46 18.18
N ASN A 476 15.12 -37.78 18.37
CA ASN A 476 16.28 -38.67 18.33
C ASN A 476 16.95 -38.67 16.96
N LEU A 477 16.17 -38.69 15.88
CA LEU A 477 16.72 -38.60 14.53
C LEU A 477 17.46 -37.27 14.34
N ILE A 478 16.84 -36.14 14.69
CA ILE A 478 17.43 -34.79 14.59
C ILE A 478 18.71 -34.70 15.42
N LEU A 479 18.70 -35.17 16.67
CA LEU A 479 19.82 -35.19 17.59
C LEU A 479 21.02 -35.91 17.01
N LEU A 480 20.80 -37.02 16.31
CA LEU A 480 21.87 -37.81 15.73
C LEU A 480 22.35 -37.18 14.43
N THR A 481 21.47 -36.78 13.52
CA THR A 481 21.87 -36.46 12.15
C THR A 481 22.24 -35.01 11.91
N SER A 482 21.76 -34.06 12.71
CA SER A 482 21.83 -32.63 12.38
C SER A 482 23.14 -32.02 12.87
N SER A 483 23.84 -31.26 12.03
CA SER A 483 25.15 -30.70 12.37
C SER A 483 25.10 -29.73 13.54
N GLU A 484 23.99 -29.01 13.70
CA GLU A 484 23.78 -27.97 14.72
C GLU A 484 23.73 -28.53 16.15
N LEU A 485 23.65 -29.86 16.32
CA LEU A 485 23.65 -30.54 17.61
C LEU A 485 24.98 -31.23 17.94
N SER A 486 26.09 -30.84 17.29
CA SER A 486 27.42 -31.40 17.56
C SER A 486 27.79 -31.31 19.04
N ASP A 487 27.62 -30.13 19.62
CA ASP A 487 28.08 -29.83 20.97
C ASP A 487 27.23 -30.56 22.00
N LEU A 488 25.92 -30.66 21.75
CA LEU A 488 25.00 -31.44 22.56
C LEU A 488 25.36 -32.94 22.54
N ARG A 489 25.69 -33.48 21.37
CA ARG A 489 26.16 -34.88 21.25
C ARG A 489 27.46 -35.12 21.99
N ASP A 490 28.41 -34.20 21.90
CA ASP A 490 29.71 -34.36 22.56
C ASP A 490 29.59 -34.23 24.08
N LEU A 491 28.69 -33.38 24.57
CA LEU A 491 28.34 -33.32 25.99
C LEU A 491 27.68 -34.62 26.46
N LEU A 492 26.74 -35.17 25.67
CA LEU A 492 26.10 -36.47 25.96
C LEU A 492 27.11 -37.62 25.98
N LYS A 493 28.07 -37.68 25.05
CA LYS A 493 29.14 -38.72 25.06
C LYS A 493 29.98 -38.70 26.34
N GLN A 494 30.02 -37.57 27.04
CA GLN A 494 30.76 -37.38 28.29
C GLN A 494 29.89 -37.61 29.54
N SER A 495 28.65 -38.10 29.41
CA SER A 495 27.70 -38.21 30.53
C SER A 495 28.20 -39.01 31.73
N LEU A 496 29.10 -39.98 31.54
CA LEU A 496 29.65 -40.79 32.63
C LEU A 496 30.81 -40.11 33.37
N VAL A 497 31.38 -39.04 32.82
CA VAL A 497 32.59 -38.37 33.34
C VAL A 497 32.39 -36.88 33.61
N ASN A 498 31.40 -36.25 32.98
CA ASN A 498 31.07 -34.84 33.09
C ASN A 498 29.73 -34.66 33.79
N ALA A 499 29.69 -33.82 34.84
CA ALA A 499 28.47 -33.59 35.62
C ALA A 499 27.34 -32.92 34.81
N ALA A 500 27.66 -31.97 33.94
CA ALA A 500 26.69 -31.33 33.04
C ALA A 500 26.17 -32.33 31.98
N GLY A 501 27.06 -33.17 31.44
CA GLY A 501 26.66 -34.27 30.55
C GLY A 501 25.72 -35.26 31.23
N LYS A 502 26.03 -35.65 32.48
CA LYS A 502 25.16 -36.52 33.29
C LYS A 502 23.78 -35.89 33.50
N ASP A 503 23.75 -34.61 33.88
CA ASP A 503 22.51 -33.88 34.12
C ASP A 503 21.66 -33.77 32.84
N LEU A 504 22.29 -33.45 31.70
CA LEU A 504 21.62 -33.43 30.41
C LEU A 504 21.06 -34.82 30.05
N PHE A 505 21.87 -35.88 30.16
CA PHE A 505 21.40 -37.24 29.90
C PHE A 505 20.18 -37.60 30.75
N LEU A 506 20.22 -37.30 32.06
CA LEU A 506 19.10 -37.57 32.97
C LEU A 506 17.87 -36.73 32.59
N SER A 507 18.05 -35.47 32.19
CA SER A 507 16.94 -34.62 31.79
C SER A 507 16.22 -35.14 30.54
N LEU A 508 16.95 -35.74 29.58
CA LEU A 508 16.36 -36.31 28.37
C LEU A 508 15.81 -37.72 28.60
N TYR A 509 16.38 -38.47 29.54
CA TYR A 509 16.13 -39.90 29.68
C TYR A 509 14.65 -40.23 29.90
N SER A 510 13.98 -39.51 30.82
CA SER A 510 12.57 -39.74 31.15
C SER A 510 11.67 -39.68 29.92
N SER A 511 11.77 -38.63 29.11
CA SER A 511 10.93 -38.52 27.92
C SER A 511 11.38 -39.45 26.80
N TRP A 512 12.67 -39.76 26.70
CA TRP A 512 13.16 -40.71 25.68
C TRP A 512 12.56 -42.12 25.87
N CYS A 513 12.13 -42.48 27.08
CA CYS A 513 11.44 -43.74 27.39
C CYS A 513 10.13 -43.95 26.63
N HIS A 514 9.49 -42.91 26.08
CA HIS A 514 8.33 -43.07 25.18
C HIS A 514 8.68 -43.80 23.86
N SER A 515 9.96 -43.99 23.56
CA SER A 515 10.42 -44.81 22.44
C SER A 515 11.61 -45.71 22.85
N PRO A 516 11.43 -47.04 22.87
CA PRO A 516 12.50 -47.98 23.21
C PRO A 516 13.78 -47.79 22.39
N MET A 517 13.63 -47.62 21.07
CA MET A 517 14.77 -47.49 20.17
C MET A 517 15.49 -46.16 20.34
N ALA A 518 14.77 -45.07 20.63
CA ALA A 518 15.38 -43.79 20.97
C ALA A 518 16.12 -43.88 22.31
N THR A 519 15.54 -44.53 23.33
CA THR A 519 16.18 -44.75 24.64
C THR A 519 17.49 -45.51 24.50
N ILE A 520 17.48 -46.62 23.75
CA ILE A 520 18.69 -47.40 23.47
C ILE A 520 19.71 -46.53 22.73
N SER A 521 19.29 -45.79 21.71
CA SER A 521 20.15 -44.88 20.97
C SER A 521 20.81 -43.82 21.86
N LEU A 522 20.05 -43.21 22.78
CA LEU A 522 20.54 -42.24 23.73
C LEU A 522 21.55 -42.86 24.71
N CYS A 523 21.30 -44.07 25.20
CA CYS A 523 22.23 -44.79 26.07
C CYS A 523 23.54 -45.14 25.33
N LEU A 524 23.45 -45.57 24.07
CA LEU A 524 24.63 -45.85 23.24
C LEU A 524 25.42 -44.56 22.94
N LEU A 525 24.73 -43.44 22.68
CA LEU A 525 25.35 -42.14 22.49
C LEU A 525 26.09 -41.68 23.76
N ALA A 526 25.46 -41.85 24.92
CA ALA A 526 26.02 -41.49 26.22
C ALA A 526 27.08 -42.47 26.76
N GLN A 527 27.38 -43.54 26.00
CA GLN A 527 28.28 -44.63 26.40
C GLN A 527 27.81 -45.41 27.64
N ALA A 528 26.53 -45.30 28.01
CA ALA A 528 25.90 -46.00 29.11
C ALA A 528 25.54 -47.45 28.70
N TYR A 529 26.52 -48.22 28.24
CA TYR A 529 26.30 -49.53 27.61
C TYR A 529 25.67 -50.56 28.54
N GLN A 530 26.03 -50.54 29.82
CA GLN A 530 25.41 -51.42 30.82
C GLN A 530 23.92 -51.15 30.91
N HIS A 531 23.52 -49.88 30.93
CA HIS A 531 22.12 -49.48 30.97
C HIS A 531 21.40 -49.82 29.67
N ALA A 532 22.03 -49.56 28.51
CA ALA A 532 21.51 -49.97 27.20
C ALA A 532 21.20 -51.48 27.15
N SER A 533 22.11 -52.30 27.66
CA SER A 533 21.91 -53.76 27.76
C SER A 533 20.75 -54.14 28.68
N CYS A 534 20.54 -53.42 29.79
CA CYS A 534 19.42 -53.66 30.70
C CYS A 534 18.09 -53.29 30.03
N VAL A 535 18.02 -52.14 29.36
CA VAL A 535 16.84 -51.71 28.60
C VAL A 535 16.48 -52.70 27.51
N ILE A 536 17.46 -53.23 26.77
CA ILE A 536 17.20 -54.24 25.72
C ILE A 536 16.62 -55.53 26.32
N GLN A 537 17.10 -55.95 27.49
CA GLN A 537 16.60 -57.14 28.18
C GLN A 537 15.16 -56.97 28.67
N SER A 538 14.75 -55.75 29.06
CA SER A 538 13.34 -55.50 29.44
C SER A 538 12.38 -55.52 28.24
N LEU A 539 12.86 -55.39 26.99
CA LEU A 539 12.00 -55.45 25.80
C LEU A 539 11.51 -56.87 25.46
N VAL A 540 11.97 -57.89 26.18
CA VAL A 540 11.47 -59.28 26.01
C VAL A 540 9.98 -59.38 26.37
N GLU A 541 9.48 -58.48 27.21
CA GLU A 541 8.09 -58.44 27.67
C GLU A 541 7.15 -57.68 26.70
N GLU A 542 7.69 -57.04 25.66
CA GLU A 542 6.94 -56.23 24.69
C GLU A 542 6.53 -57.03 23.44
N ASP A 543 5.33 -56.75 22.90
CA ASP A 543 4.85 -57.36 21.66
C ASP A 543 5.62 -56.83 20.44
N ILE A 544 6.41 -57.69 19.80
CA ILE A 544 7.17 -57.37 18.58
C ILE A 544 6.21 -57.18 17.39
N ASN A 545 5.76 -55.95 17.19
CA ASN A 545 4.89 -55.55 16.08
C ASN A 545 5.68 -54.90 14.92
N VAL A 546 4.98 -54.62 13.81
CA VAL A 546 5.60 -54.02 12.61
C VAL A 546 6.20 -52.64 12.91
N LYS A 547 5.53 -51.81 13.72
CA LYS A 547 6.04 -50.48 14.09
C LYS A 547 7.38 -50.60 14.84
N PHE A 548 7.48 -51.55 15.78
CA PHE A 548 8.70 -51.86 16.51
C PHE A 548 9.84 -52.26 15.57
N LEU A 549 9.58 -53.18 14.65
CA LEU A 549 10.59 -53.66 13.68
C LEU A 549 11.10 -52.55 12.76
N VAL A 550 10.21 -51.65 12.32
CA VAL A 550 10.61 -50.48 11.51
C VAL A 550 11.53 -49.56 12.30
N GLN A 551 11.26 -49.34 13.59
CA GLN A 551 12.12 -48.50 14.44
C GLN A 551 13.45 -49.18 14.76
N LEU A 552 13.45 -50.50 14.97
CA LEU A 552 14.67 -51.29 15.14
C LEU A 552 15.57 -51.20 13.90
N ASP A 553 14.99 -51.34 12.69
CA ASP A 553 15.73 -51.19 11.44
C ASP A 553 16.31 -49.77 11.29
N LYS A 554 15.55 -48.73 11.63
CA LYS A 554 16.06 -47.35 11.65
C LYS A 554 17.24 -47.18 12.61
N LEU A 555 17.15 -47.72 13.83
CA LEU A 555 18.24 -47.70 14.79
C LEU A 555 19.50 -48.37 14.24
N ILE A 556 19.36 -49.55 13.62
CA ILE A 556 20.50 -50.28 13.03
C ILE A 556 21.18 -49.44 11.95
N ARG A 557 20.40 -48.81 11.06
CA ARG A 557 20.96 -47.89 10.05
C ARG A 557 21.66 -46.69 10.69
N LEU A 558 21.09 -46.14 11.76
CA LEU A 558 21.72 -45.06 12.52
C LEU A 558 23.05 -45.50 13.13
N LEU A 559 23.14 -46.73 13.66
CA LEU A 559 24.38 -47.32 14.17
C LEU A 559 25.46 -47.52 13.10
N GLU A 560 25.16 -47.37 11.81
CA GLU A 560 26.13 -47.35 10.70
C GLU A 560 26.60 -45.92 10.33
N THR A 561 25.89 -44.89 10.79
CA THR A 561 26.25 -43.49 10.51
C THR A 561 27.57 -43.08 11.20
N PRO A 562 28.26 -42.03 10.71
CA PRO A 562 29.53 -41.58 11.31
C PRO A 562 29.43 -41.19 12.79
N ILE A 563 28.24 -40.79 13.27
CA ILE A 563 28.02 -40.41 14.68
C ILE A 563 28.41 -41.53 15.64
N PHE A 564 28.16 -42.79 15.25
CA PHE A 564 28.47 -43.97 16.05
C PHE A 564 29.75 -44.69 15.62
N ALA A 565 30.60 -44.07 14.79
CA ALA A 565 31.85 -44.70 14.37
C ALA A 565 32.76 -45.08 15.57
N TYR A 566 32.72 -44.29 16.65
CA TYR A 566 33.47 -44.58 17.86
C TYR A 566 33.03 -45.89 18.54
N LEU A 567 31.75 -46.29 18.46
CA LEU A 567 31.28 -47.58 18.99
C LEU A 567 31.98 -48.73 18.29
N ARG A 568 32.12 -48.64 16.96
CA ARG A 568 32.76 -49.68 16.14
C ARG A 568 34.24 -49.80 16.45
N LEU A 569 34.91 -48.67 16.73
CA LEU A 569 36.30 -48.67 17.19
C LEU A 569 36.43 -49.28 18.58
N GLN A 570 35.47 -49.01 19.48
CA GLN A 570 35.46 -49.60 20.83
C GLN A 570 35.24 -51.12 20.81
N LEU A 571 34.58 -51.68 19.79
CA LEU A 571 34.44 -53.13 19.62
C LEU A 571 35.77 -53.85 19.39
N LEU A 572 36.85 -53.14 19.02
CA LEU A 572 38.19 -53.70 18.94
C LEU A 572 38.77 -54.04 20.33
N GLU A 573 38.15 -53.57 21.41
CA GLU A 573 38.53 -53.82 22.79
C GLU A 573 37.40 -54.54 23.57
N PRO A 574 37.04 -55.79 23.22
CA PRO A 574 35.87 -56.48 23.79
C PRO A 574 35.95 -56.67 25.30
N GLY A 575 37.16 -56.84 25.85
CA GLY A 575 37.39 -56.95 27.30
C GLY A 575 37.07 -55.66 28.07
N ARG A 576 37.18 -54.49 27.44
CA ARG A 576 36.88 -53.19 28.05
C ARG A 576 35.42 -52.79 27.88
N TYR A 577 34.80 -53.17 26.76
CA TYR A 577 33.44 -52.77 26.40
C TYR A 577 32.47 -53.96 26.33
N ILE A 578 32.55 -54.88 27.31
CA ILE A 578 31.71 -56.10 27.38
C ILE A 578 30.21 -55.78 27.28
N TRP A 579 29.76 -54.69 27.92
CA TRP A 579 28.36 -54.29 27.89
C TRP A 579 27.90 -53.77 26.53
N LEU A 580 28.79 -53.17 25.73
CA LEU A 580 28.49 -52.76 24.36
C LEU A 580 28.24 -53.99 23.50
N LEU A 581 29.11 -55.00 23.62
CA LEU A 581 28.96 -56.28 22.93
C LEU A 581 27.62 -56.94 23.30
N LYS A 582 27.30 -57.04 24.60
CA LYS A 582 26.02 -57.57 25.08
C LYS A 582 24.81 -56.81 24.53
N ALA A 583 24.87 -55.47 24.49
CA ALA A 583 23.80 -54.65 23.92
C ALA A 583 23.61 -54.93 22.43
N LEU A 584 24.69 -55.00 21.63
CA LEU A 584 24.59 -55.28 20.19
C LEU A 584 24.08 -56.70 19.89
N TYR A 585 24.52 -57.71 20.64
CA TYR A 585 23.94 -59.06 20.54
C TYR A 585 22.47 -59.08 20.94
N GLY A 586 22.08 -58.33 21.98
CA GLY A 586 20.68 -58.19 22.38
C GLY A 586 19.82 -57.64 21.24
N LEU A 587 20.28 -56.58 20.56
CA LEU A 587 19.61 -56.04 19.38
C LEU A 587 19.52 -57.05 18.23
N LEU A 588 20.58 -57.84 18.00
CA LEU A 588 20.59 -58.91 17.00
C LEU A 588 19.54 -59.98 17.29
N MET A 589 19.34 -60.33 18.57
CA MET A 589 18.35 -61.34 18.98
C MET A 589 16.90 -60.87 18.80
N LEU A 590 16.65 -59.56 18.79
CA LEU A 590 15.33 -58.97 18.53
C LEU A 590 14.96 -58.96 17.03
N LEU A 591 15.90 -59.28 16.12
CA LEU A 591 15.62 -59.30 14.67
C LEU A 591 14.92 -60.59 14.21
N PRO A 592 13.78 -60.50 13.49
CA PRO A 592 13.11 -61.64 12.88
C PRO A 592 14.02 -62.42 11.94
N GLN A 593 13.84 -63.74 11.85
CA GLN A 593 14.67 -64.62 11.03
C GLN A 593 14.74 -64.26 9.53
N PHE A 594 13.75 -63.54 9.01
CA PHE A 594 13.65 -63.18 7.59
C PHE A 594 14.27 -61.82 7.21
N ILE A 595 14.73 -60.99 8.17
CA ILE A 595 15.40 -59.71 7.86
C ILE A 595 16.89 -59.98 7.62
N GLN A 596 17.22 -60.49 6.43
CA GLN A 596 18.55 -60.99 6.11
C GLN A 596 19.61 -59.88 6.01
N CYS A 597 19.23 -58.67 5.57
CA CYS A 597 20.14 -57.53 5.40
C CYS A 597 20.60 -56.94 6.75
N SER A 598 19.65 -56.58 7.63
CA SER A 598 19.96 -55.99 8.94
C SER A 598 20.66 -57.00 9.89
N LYS A 599 20.39 -58.30 9.71
CA LYS A 599 21.16 -59.37 10.40
C LYS A 599 22.62 -59.43 9.96
N VAL A 600 22.90 -59.34 8.66
CA VAL A 600 24.27 -59.31 8.14
C VAL A 600 25.01 -58.05 8.62
N GLN A 601 24.32 -56.92 8.74
CA GLN A 601 24.91 -55.68 9.25
C GLN A 601 25.32 -55.80 10.73
N LEU A 602 24.44 -56.35 11.57
CA LEU A 602 24.75 -56.57 12.99
C LEU A 602 25.72 -57.73 13.23
N SER A 603 25.68 -58.79 12.43
CA SER A 603 26.60 -59.93 12.57
C SER A 603 28.05 -59.53 12.32
N ARG A 604 28.30 -58.59 11.39
CA ARG A 604 29.63 -58.00 11.16
C ARG A 604 30.24 -57.32 12.40
N TYR A 605 29.42 -56.80 13.31
CA TYR A 605 29.89 -56.24 14.58
C TYR A 605 30.13 -57.32 15.66
N CYS A 606 29.56 -58.50 15.47
CA CYS A 606 29.58 -59.60 16.44
C CYS A 606 30.55 -60.73 16.07
N GLU A 607 31.16 -60.71 14.87
CA GLU A 607 32.09 -61.74 14.38
C GLU A 607 33.57 -61.46 14.74
N LEU A 608 33.84 -60.57 15.70
CA LEU A 608 35.17 -60.27 16.22
C LEU A 608 35.47 -61.12 17.47
N ASP A 609 35.59 -62.44 17.29
CA ASP A 609 36.21 -63.36 18.25
C ASP A 609 37.62 -63.78 17.77
#